data_AF-A0A349JZT0-F1
#
_entry.id   AF-A0A349JZT0-F1
#
_cell.length_a   1.000
_cell.length_b   1.000
_cell.length_c   1.000
_cell.angle_alpha   90.00
_cell.angle_beta   90.00
_cell.angle_gamma   90.00
#
_symmetry.space_group_name_H-M   'P 1'
#
loop_
_entity.id
_entity.type
_entity.pdbx_description
1 polymer ?
#
loop_
_entity_poly.entity_id
_entity_poly.type
_entity_poly.pdbx_seq_one_letter_code
_entity_poly.pdbx_strand_id
1 'polypeptide(L)'
;TIKPPAYPGRTPHIHVAVSHRNKRILTTQLYIEGEKQNANDFLYKRLGGGDPKLQKLVTIPFNPLEGSKTGELTARLDLVVGLTPEDPGKTERGSQPRRQRPQ
;
A
#
# COMPACT_ATOMS: atom_id res chain seq x y z
N THR A 1 -0.28 11.57 -8.88
CA THR A 1 0.74 10.69 -8.27
C THR A 1 1.55 10.02 -9.38
N ILE A 2 2.70 9.40 -9.09
CA ILE A 2 3.55 8.70 -10.06
C ILE A 2 3.58 7.21 -9.71
N LYS A 3 3.55 6.33 -10.72
CA LYS A 3 3.77 4.89 -10.53
C LYS A 3 5.17 4.69 -9.92
N PRO A 4 5.30 4.09 -8.72
CA PRO A 4 6.61 3.96 -8.07
C PRO A 4 7.58 3.14 -8.94
N PRO A 5 8.82 3.59 -9.13
CA PRO A 5 9.85 2.80 -9.79
C PRO A 5 10.34 1.69 -8.87
N ALA A 6 11.08 0.72 -9.43
CA ALA A 6 11.82 -0.28 -8.67
C ALA A 6 12.83 0.36 -7.70
N TYR A 7 12.95 -0.20 -6.49
CA TYR A 7 13.95 0.18 -5.50
C TYR A 7 14.36 -1.05 -4.67
N PRO A 8 15.57 -1.08 -4.10
CA PRO A 8 16.05 -2.26 -3.39
C PRO A 8 15.22 -2.58 -2.13
N GLY A 9 15.07 -3.87 -1.85
CA GLY A 9 14.58 -4.41 -0.57
C GLY A 9 13.08 -4.67 -0.47
N ARG A 10 12.23 -3.91 -1.18
CA ARG A 10 10.77 -4.11 -1.21
C ARG A 10 10.26 -3.94 -2.64
N THR A 11 9.16 -4.60 -2.96
CA THR A 11 8.49 -4.35 -4.24
C THR A 11 7.88 -2.94 -4.26
N PRO A 12 7.88 -2.24 -5.41
CA PRO A 12 7.18 -0.97 -5.60
C PRO A 12 5.75 -0.96 -5.05
N HIS A 13 5.46 -0.03 -4.15
CA HIS A 13 4.12 0.09 -3.56
C HIS A 13 3.76 1.54 -3.22
N ILE A 14 2.46 1.77 -3.02
CA ILE A 14 1.90 3.02 -2.51
C ILE A 14 1.29 2.75 -1.13
N HIS A 15 1.73 3.51 -0.12
CA HIS A 15 1.11 3.43 1.21
C HIS A 15 -0.27 4.09 1.19
N VAL A 16 -1.26 3.37 1.72
CA VAL A 16 -2.64 3.83 1.83
C VAL A 16 -3.08 3.73 3.27
N ALA A 17 -3.67 4.79 3.79
CA ALA A 17 -4.09 4.80 5.17
C ALA A 17 -5.42 5.55 5.29
N VAL A 18 -6.45 4.88 5.81
CA VAL A 18 -7.83 5.39 5.94
C VAL A 18 -8.09 5.75 7.39
N SER A 19 -8.65 6.94 7.61
CA SER A 19 -9.01 7.43 8.93
C SER A 19 -10.49 7.81 8.98
N HIS A 20 -11.15 7.49 10.08
CA HIS A 20 -12.52 7.88 10.36
C HIS A 20 -12.62 8.41 11.80
N ARG A 21 -13.30 9.55 12.00
CA ARG A 21 -13.43 10.23 13.31
C ARG A 21 -12.10 10.35 14.06
N ASN A 22 -11.07 10.86 13.38
CA ASN A 22 -9.70 11.04 13.90
C ASN A 22 -8.99 9.76 14.37
N LYS A 23 -9.51 8.57 14.06
CA LYS A 23 -8.86 7.28 14.31
C LYS A 23 -8.43 6.65 12.99
N ARG A 24 -7.21 6.10 12.96
CA ARG A 24 -6.75 5.25 11.86
C ARG A 24 -7.52 3.94 11.94
N ILE A 25 -8.20 3.57 10.85
CA ILE A 25 -9.03 2.36 10.79
C ILE A 25 -8.49 1.32 9.81
N LEU A 26 -7.62 1.73 8.88
CA LEU A 26 -6.94 0.83 7.96
C LEU A 26 -5.58 1.42 7.58
N THR A 27 -4.55 0.58 7.64
CA THR A 27 -3.23 0.84 7.07
C THR A 27 -2.92 -0.29 6.10
N THR A 28 -2.75 0.00 4.82
CA THR A 28 -2.46 -0.98 3.77
C THR A 28 -1.46 -0.45 2.75
N GLN A 29 -1.07 -1.30 1.81
CA GLN A 29 -0.14 -1.00 0.72
C GLN A 29 -0.79 -1.44 -0.59
N LEU A 30 -0.77 -0.59 -1.61
CA LEU A 30 -1.10 -0.95 -2.99
C LEU A 30 0.15 -1.45 -3.70
N TYR A 31 0.05 -2.64 -4.29
CA TYR A 31 1.07 -3.30 -5.08
C TYR A 31 0.75 -3.21 -6.57
N ILE A 32 1.77 -3.26 -7.41
CA ILE A 32 1.63 -3.13 -8.86
C ILE A 32 1.46 -4.50 -9.49
N GLU A 33 0.41 -4.71 -10.28
CA GLU A 33 0.25 -5.94 -11.05
C GLU A 33 1.38 -6.13 -12.08
N GLY A 34 1.88 -7.35 -12.20
CA GLY A 34 2.98 -7.70 -13.12
C GLY A 34 4.39 -7.34 -12.62
N GLU A 35 4.53 -6.70 -11.46
CA GLU A 35 5.83 -6.35 -10.91
C GLU A 35 6.59 -7.60 -10.41
N LYS A 36 7.77 -7.85 -10.97
CA LYS A 36 8.57 -9.06 -10.68
C LYS A 36 8.98 -9.14 -9.21
N GLN A 37 9.20 -8.00 -8.57
CA GLN A 37 9.62 -7.94 -7.17
C GLN A 37 8.53 -8.39 -6.19
N ASN A 38 7.25 -8.42 -6.58
CA ASN A 38 6.18 -8.98 -5.76
C ASN A 38 6.48 -10.43 -5.37
N ALA A 39 7.06 -11.21 -6.29
CA ALA A 39 7.41 -12.62 -6.07
C ALA A 39 8.56 -12.82 -5.06
N ASN A 40 9.27 -11.76 -4.68
CA ASN A 40 10.40 -11.81 -3.74
C ASN A 40 10.16 -11.00 -2.47
N ASP A 41 9.15 -10.13 -2.44
CA ASP A 41 8.83 -9.32 -1.27
C ASP A 41 8.21 -10.16 -0.14
N PHE A 42 8.91 -10.22 0.99
CA PHE A 42 8.51 -11.03 2.14
C PHE A 42 7.24 -10.51 2.84
N LEU A 43 6.96 -9.19 2.81
CA LEU A 43 5.71 -8.66 3.37
C LEU A 43 4.54 -8.97 2.44
N TYR A 44 4.71 -8.80 1.13
CA TYR A 44 3.70 -9.18 0.15
C TYR A 44 3.33 -10.67 0.29
N LYS A 45 4.34 -11.54 0.38
CA LYS A 45 4.15 -12.99 0.58
C LYS A 45 3.40 -13.35 1.87
N ARG A 46 3.52 -12.55 2.93
CA ARG A 46 2.88 -12.81 4.23
C ARG A 46 1.46 -12.25 4.32
N LEU A 47 1.02 -11.43 3.36
CA LEU A 47 -0.33 -10.87 3.37
C LEU A 47 -1.38 -11.98 3.44
N GLY A 48 -2.36 -11.79 4.32
CA GLY A 48 -3.45 -12.75 4.46
C GLY A 48 -3.00 -14.15 4.87
N GLY A 49 -1.87 -14.28 5.58
CA GLY A 49 -1.30 -15.60 5.93
C GLY A 49 -0.68 -16.33 4.73
N GLY A 50 -0.41 -15.62 3.63
CA GLY A 50 0.08 -16.20 2.38
C GLY A 50 -1.02 -16.59 1.40
N ASP A 51 -2.29 -16.26 1.67
CA ASP A 51 -3.38 -16.50 0.73
C ASP A 51 -3.23 -15.64 -0.54
N PRO A 52 -3.06 -16.27 -1.72
CA PRO A 52 -2.96 -15.53 -2.99
C PRO A 52 -4.20 -14.70 -3.31
N LYS A 53 -5.39 -15.07 -2.81
CA LYS A 53 -6.62 -14.30 -3.03
C LYS A 53 -6.55 -12.94 -2.34
N LEU A 54 -6.04 -12.91 -1.11
CA LEU A 54 -5.89 -11.68 -0.34
C LEU A 54 -4.77 -10.80 -0.89
N GLN A 55 -3.70 -11.39 -1.42
CA GLN A 55 -2.66 -10.66 -2.14
C GLN A 55 -3.21 -9.94 -3.39
N LYS A 56 -4.11 -10.59 -4.14
CA LYS A 56 -4.74 -9.98 -5.33
C LYS A 56 -5.59 -8.75 -5.00
N LEU A 57 -6.21 -8.68 -3.81
CA LEU A 57 -7.03 -7.53 -3.41
C LEU A 57 -6.22 -6.22 -3.32
N VAL A 58 -4.92 -6.31 -3.08
CA VAL A 58 -4.03 -5.16 -2.99
C VAL A 58 -3.11 -4.99 -4.20
N THR A 59 -3.20 -5.87 -5.20
CA THR A 59 -2.38 -5.84 -6.42
C THR A 59 -3.20 -5.30 -7.57
N ILE A 60 -2.86 -4.10 -8.02
CA ILE A 60 -3.70 -3.33 -8.94
C ILE A 60 -2.98 -3.10 -10.27
N PRO A 61 -3.67 -3.31 -11.42
CA PRO A 61 -3.14 -2.92 -12.72
C PRO A 61 -3.10 -1.40 -12.88
N PHE A 62 -2.01 -0.91 -13.45
CA PHE A 62 -1.90 0.46 -13.93
C PHE A 62 -2.15 0.47 -15.43
N ASN A 63 -3.34 0.88 -15.83
CA ASN A 63 -3.76 0.91 -17.23
C ASN A 63 -3.61 2.32 -17.80
N PRO A 64 -3.33 2.49 -19.09
CA PRO A 64 -3.39 3.79 -19.73
C PRO A 64 -4.78 4.44 -19.56
N LEU A 65 -4.80 5.73 -19.25
CA LEU A 65 -6.04 6.51 -19.26
C LEU A 65 -6.38 6.90 -20.70
N GLU A 66 -7.50 6.39 -21.21
CA GLU A 66 -7.98 6.71 -22.56
C GLU A 66 -8.20 8.23 -22.71
N GLY A 67 -7.66 8.80 -23.80
CA GLY A 67 -7.75 10.23 -24.07
C GLY A 67 -6.73 11.10 -23.32
N SER A 68 -5.82 10.51 -22.53
CA SER A 68 -4.73 11.29 -21.91
C SER A 68 -3.76 11.82 -22.97
N LYS A 69 -3.43 13.11 -22.87
CA LYS A 69 -2.48 13.79 -23.76
C LYS A 69 -1.02 13.57 -23.36
N THR A 70 -0.77 13.07 -22.14
CA THR A 70 0.56 12.99 -21.51
C THR A 70 0.93 11.58 -21.04
N GLY A 71 0.12 10.58 -21.37
CA GLY A 71 0.38 9.17 -21.02
C GLY A 71 0.05 8.82 -19.57
N GLU A 72 -0.98 9.47 -19.01
CA GLU A 72 -1.43 9.19 -17.64
C GLU A 72 -1.93 7.75 -17.49
N LEU A 73 -1.81 7.23 -16.28
CA LEU A 73 -2.24 5.89 -15.91
C LEU A 73 -3.39 5.97 -14.91
N THR A 74 -4.31 5.01 -15.00
CA THR A 74 -5.39 4.78 -14.05
C THR A 74 -5.13 3.49 -13.26
N ALA A 75 -5.41 3.54 -11.97
CA ALA A 75 -5.35 2.40 -11.06
C ALA A 75 -6.50 2.54 -10.05
N ARG A 76 -7.30 1.47 -9.91
CA ARG A 76 -8.47 1.47 -9.02
C ARG A 76 -8.24 0.49 -7.87
N LEU A 77 -8.28 1.02 -6.64
CA LEU A 77 -8.23 0.24 -5.42
C LEU A 77 -9.51 0.49 -4.61
N ASP A 78 -10.38 -0.51 -4.52
CA ASP A 78 -11.57 -0.44 -3.68
C ASP A 78 -11.23 -0.89 -2.25
N LEU A 79 -11.45 -0.01 -1.26
CA LEU A 79 -11.11 -0.26 0.14
C LEU A 79 -12.37 -0.65 0.93
N VAL A 80 -12.43 -1.91 1.36
CA VAL A 80 -13.54 -2.45 2.15
C VAL A 80 -13.12 -2.61 3.61
N VAL A 81 -13.67 -1.77 4.49
CA VAL A 81 -13.42 -1.80 5.92
C VAL A 81 -14.44 -2.73 6.59
N GLY A 82 -13.97 -3.75 7.32
CA GLY A 82 -14.81 -4.76 8.00
C GLY A 82 -14.44 -6.21 7.70
N LEU A 83 -13.83 -6.49 6.53
CA LEU A 83 -13.19 -7.79 6.20
C LEU A 83 -11.66 -7.71 6.23
N THR A 84 -11.11 -6.52 6.04
CA THR A 84 -9.67 -6.26 6.16
C THR A 84 -9.33 -6.18 7.65
N PRO A 85 -8.29 -6.87 8.15
CA PRO A 85 -7.93 -6.88 9.57
C PRO A 85 -7.86 -5.45 10.12
N GLU A 86 -8.50 -5.25 11.26
CA GLU A 86 -8.46 -3.98 11.98
C GLU A 86 -7.00 -3.59 12.28
N ASP A 87 -6.69 -2.30 12.17
CA ASP A 87 -5.42 -1.77 12.68
C ASP A 87 -5.40 -2.07 14.18
N PRO A 88 -4.48 -2.92 14.69
CA PRO A 88 -4.40 -3.16 16.12
C PRO A 88 -4.01 -1.82 16.74
N GLY A 89 -5.01 -1.17 17.33
CA GLY A 89 -4.89 0.18 17.86
C GLY A 89 -3.63 0.27 18.71
N LYS A 90 -2.91 1.39 18.60
CA LYS A 90 -1.68 1.65 19.35
C LYS A 90 -1.87 1.28 20.83
N THR A 91 -1.46 0.09 21.24
CA THR A 91 -1.03 -0.11 22.62
C THR A 91 0.14 0.84 22.80
N GLU A 92 0.01 1.75 23.74
CA GLU A 92 0.93 2.84 24.04
C GLU A 92 2.39 2.36 24.03
N ARG A 93 3.07 2.49 22.89
CA ARG A 93 4.52 2.39 22.81
C ARG A 93 5.05 3.80 22.57
N GLY A 94 5.73 4.27 23.61
CA GLY A 94 6.30 5.60 23.81
C GLY A 94 6.57 6.42 22.55
N SER A 95 6.00 7.62 22.58
CA SER A 95 6.33 8.75 21.72
C SER A 95 7.84 8.98 21.68
N GLN A 96 8.55 8.44 20.68
CA GLN A 96 9.87 8.94 20.36
C GLN A 96 9.72 10.26 19.59
N PRO A 97 10.28 11.38 20.08
CA PRO A 97 10.20 12.64 19.37
C PRO A 97 11.00 12.56 18.07
N ARG A 98 10.39 13.04 16.98
CA ARG A 98 11.12 13.34 15.73
C ARG A 98 12.26 14.29 16.08
N ARG A 99 13.51 13.82 16.02
CA ARG A 99 14.69 14.69 16.08
C ARG A 99 14.65 15.63 14.88
N GLN A 100 14.23 16.88 15.10
CA GLN A 100 14.53 17.96 14.18
C GLN A 100 16.05 18.17 14.23
N ARG A 101 16.70 18.11 13.07
CA ARG A 101 18.10 18.54 12.92
C ARG A 101 18.12 20.08 12.99
N PRO A 102 18.98 20.70 13.81
CA PRO A 102 19.23 22.13 13.70
C PRO A 102 20.06 22.41 12.44
N GLN A 103 19.82 23.60 11.87
CA GLN A 103 20.60 24.21 10.79
C GLN A 103 22.03 24.50 11.24
#